data_AF-A0A3D4XAQ6-F1
#
_entry.id   AF-A0A3D4XAQ6-F1
#
_cell.length_a   1.000
_cell.length_b   1.000
_cell.length_c   1.000
_cell.angle_alpha   90.00
_cell.angle_beta   90.00
_cell.angle_gamma   90.00
#
_symmetry.space_group_name_H-M   'P 1'
#
loop_
_entity.id
_entity.type
_entity.pdbx_description
1 polymer ?
#
loop_
_entity_poly.entity_id
_entity_poly.type
_entity_poly.pdbx_seq_one_letter_code
_entity_poly.pdbx_strand_id
1 'polypeptide(L)'
;MSAKNTTKVLIGGKIFTLGGYESEEYLQKVAAYLNNKISDLGSLPGYNRQTADIRNILLSLNIADDYFKARKQAEVFEEDSQTKDRELYDLKNDLIAAQIQLERMKEDYTKLAAEKEELLQESVKLRQKLDDRA
;
A
#
# COMPACT_ATOMS: atom_id res chain seq x y z
N MET A 1 -12.12 -30.32 8.01
CA MET A 1 -13.45 -29.84 8.46
C MET A 1 -13.21 -28.64 9.34
N SER A 2 -13.65 -27.43 8.98
CA SER A 2 -13.52 -26.27 9.87
C SER A 2 -14.36 -26.53 11.12
N ALA A 3 -13.69 -26.78 12.25
CA ALA A 3 -14.34 -26.91 13.54
C ALA A 3 -15.07 -25.60 13.83
N LYS A 4 -16.37 -25.69 14.14
CA LYS A 4 -17.11 -24.53 14.63
C LYS A 4 -16.57 -24.22 16.02
N ASN A 5 -15.98 -23.06 16.18
CA ASN A 5 -15.56 -22.55 17.48
C ASN A 5 -16.80 -22.04 18.20
N THR A 6 -16.92 -22.41 19.47
CA THR A 6 -17.97 -21.91 20.36
C THR A 6 -17.32 -21.16 21.51
N THR A 7 -17.71 -19.91 21.73
CA THR A 7 -17.21 -19.11 22.86
C THR A 7 -18.36 -18.40 23.56
N LYS A 8 -18.17 -18.12 24.85
CA LYS A 8 -19.09 -17.32 25.65
C LYS A 8 -18.59 -15.89 25.69
N VAL A 9 -19.43 -14.95 25.29
CA VAL A 9 -19.13 -13.52 25.27
C VAL A 9 -20.11 -12.76 26.15
N LEU A 10 -19.65 -11.67 26.74
CA LEU A 10 -20.50 -10.71 27.45
C LEU A 10 -20.91 -9.61 26.45
N ILE A 11 -22.20 -9.42 26.21
CA ILE A 11 -22.73 -8.35 25.35
C ILE A 11 -23.85 -7.62 26.10
N GLY A 12 -23.72 -6.31 26.30
CA GLY A 12 -24.74 -5.48 26.95
C GLY A 12 -25.15 -5.98 28.35
N GLY A 13 -24.20 -6.55 29.09
CA GLY A 13 -24.43 -7.12 30.43
C GLY A 13 -25.05 -8.52 30.46
N LYS A 14 -25.25 -9.17 29.30
CA LYS A 14 -25.77 -10.55 29.19
C LYS A 14 -24.73 -11.48 28.56
N ILE A 15 -24.68 -12.72 29.04
CA ILE A 15 -23.78 -13.75 28.48
C ILE A 15 -24.47 -14.43 27.30
N PHE A 16 -23.80 -14.42 26.15
CA PHE A 16 -24.23 -15.12 24.93
C PHE A 16 -23.20 -16.19 24.56
N THR A 17 -23.69 -17.31 24.02
CA THR A 17 -22.82 -18.32 23.40
C THR A 17 -22.81 -18.07 21.89
N LEU A 18 -21.68 -17.63 21.36
CA LEU A 18 -21.47 -17.46 19.92
C LEU A 18 -20.84 -18.72 19.33
N GLY A 19 -21.39 -19.18 18.21
CA GLY A 19 -20.81 -20.25 17.40
C GLY A 19 -20.42 -19.70 16.03
N GLY A 20 -19.19 -19.95 15.58
CA GLY A 20 -18.68 -19.42 14.32
C GLY A 20 -17.48 -20.20 13.78
N TYR A 21 -17.02 -19.82 12.60
CA TYR A 21 -15.79 -20.35 12.00
C TYR A 21 -14.54 -19.53 12.39
N GLU A 22 -14.76 -18.35 12.96
CA GLU A 22 -13.71 -17.46 13.41
C GLU A 22 -13.09 -17.93 14.73
N SER A 23 -11.90 -17.41 15.03
CA SER A 23 -11.25 -17.69 16.31
C SER A 23 -12.04 -17.13 17.48
N GLU A 24 -11.90 -17.77 18.65
CA GLU A 24 -12.47 -17.26 19.90
C GLU A 24 -12.01 -15.83 20.18
N GLU A 25 -10.73 -15.52 19.98
CA GLU A 25 -10.18 -14.18 20.15
C GLU A 25 -10.87 -13.14 19.26
N TYR A 26 -11.14 -13.48 18.00
CA TYR A 26 -11.86 -12.58 17.09
C TYR A 26 -13.29 -12.35 17.57
N LEU A 27 -14.01 -13.40 17.95
CA LEU A 27 -15.36 -13.30 18.48
C LEU A 27 -15.43 -12.46 19.77
N GLN A 28 -14.43 -12.59 20.65
CA GLN A 28 -14.30 -11.74 21.84
C GLN A 28 -14.05 -10.27 21.47
N LYS A 29 -13.19 -9.99 20.48
CA LYS A 29 -12.97 -8.62 19.96
C LYS A 29 -14.24 -8.02 19.39
N VAL A 30 -15.01 -8.78 18.63
CA VAL A 30 -16.31 -8.34 18.07
C VAL A 30 -17.30 -8.02 19.19
N ALA A 31 -17.38 -8.86 20.23
CA ALA A 31 -18.23 -8.61 21.39
C ALA A 31 -17.79 -7.35 22.16
N ALA A 32 -16.49 -7.16 22.37
CA ALA A 32 -15.94 -5.96 23.00
C ALA A 32 -16.25 -4.69 22.19
N TYR A 33 -16.11 -4.74 20.86
CA TYR A 33 -16.49 -3.64 19.97
C TYR A 33 -17.98 -3.27 20.11
N LEU A 34 -18.85 -4.28 20.09
CA LEU A 34 -20.29 -4.07 20.26
C LEU A 34 -20.63 -3.45 21.61
N ASN A 35 -19.96 -3.87 22.69
CA ASN A 35 -20.14 -3.29 24.01
C ASN A 35 -19.72 -1.81 24.06
N ASN A 36 -18.59 -1.46 23.42
CA ASN A 36 -18.16 -0.08 23.33
C ASN A 36 -19.22 0.77 22.61
N LYS A 37 -19.75 0.29 21.47
CA LYS A 37 -20.83 1.00 20.77
C LYS A 37 -22.11 1.15 21.60
N ILE A 38 -22.50 0.12 22.36
CA ILE A 38 -23.63 0.20 23.28
C ILE A 38 -23.37 1.24 24.37
N SER A 39 -22.16 1.27 24.94
CA SER A 39 -21.76 2.25 25.96
C SER A 39 -21.75 3.68 25.41
N ASP A 40 -21.16 3.88 24.22
CA ASP A 40 -21.07 5.18 23.57
C ASP A 40 -22.45 5.75 23.26
N LEU A 41 -23.32 4.95 22.64
CA LEU A 41 -24.71 5.36 22.38
C LEU A 41 -25.48 5.55 23.69
N GLY A 42 -25.23 4.72 24.70
CA GLY A 42 -25.80 4.84 26.05
C GLY A 42 -25.43 6.15 26.76
N SER A 43 -24.30 6.75 26.43
CA SER A 43 -23.87 8.06 26.97
C SER A 43 -24.61 9.24 26.34
N LEU A 44 -25.28 9.03 25.18
CA LEU A 44 -25.95 10.11 24.48
C LEU A 44 -27.24 10.55 25.20
N PRO A 45 -27.48 11.86 25.34
CA PRO A 45 -28.70 12.39 25.92
C PRO A 45 -29.93 11.87 25.17
N GLY A 46 -30.87 11.25 25.90
CA GLY A 46 -32.13 10.79 25.33
C GLY A 46 -32.10 9.41 24.67
N TYR A 47 -30.93 8.81 24.40
CA TYR A 47 -30.85 7.45 23.85
C TYR A 47 -31.48 6.41 24.79
N ASN A 48 -31.18 6.51 26.09
CA ASN A 48 -31.74 5.61 27.10
C ASN A 48 -33.27 5.77 27.30
N ARG A 49 -33.86 6.90 26.85
CA ARG A 49 -35.31 7.16 26.93
C ARG A 49 -36.08 6.52 25.76
N GLN A 50 -35.37 6.10 24.71
CA GLN A 50 -35.96 5.41 23.56
C GLN A 50 -36.36 3.97 23.91
N THR A 51 -37.29 3.41 23.13
CA THR A 51 -37.66 2.00 23.23
C THR A 51 -36.50 1.10 22.83
N ALA A 52 -36.53 -0.16 23.27
CA ALA A 52 -35.47 -1.13 22.96
C ALA A 52 -35.30 -1.33 21.43
N ASP A 53 -36.41 -1.33 20.69
CA ASP A 53 -36.38 -1.50 19.23
C ASP A 53 -35.67 -0.35 18.52
N ILE A 54 -35.98 0.90 18.91
CA ILE A 54 -35.32 2.09 18.34
C ILE A 54 -33.84 2.08 18.68
N ARG A 55 -33.45 1.74 19.92
CA ARG A 55 -32.04 1.61 20.30
C ARG A 55 -31.30 0.58 19.46
N ASN A 56 -31.92 -0.59 19.23
CA ASN A 56 -31.33 -1.62 18.38
C ASN A 56 -31.18 -1.14 16.93
N ILE A 57 -32.18 -0.46 16.37
CA ILE A 57 -32.09 0.12 15.02
C ILE A 57 -30.95 1.14 14.94
N LEU A 58 -30.81 2.04 15.92
CA LEU A 58 -29.73 3.03 15.95
C LEU A 58 -28.34 2.38 16.07
N LEU A 59 -28.21 1.34 16.89
CA LEU A 59 -26.98 0.57 17.02
C LEU A 59 -26.61 -0.13 15.69
N SER A 60 -27.58 -0.80 15.05
CA SER A 60 -27.38 -1.42 13.74
C SER A 60 -27.01 -0.41 12.67
N LEU A 61 -27.66 0.76 12.67
CA LEU A 61 -27.34 1.86 11.75
C LEU A 61 -25.91 2.36 11.95
N ASN A 62 -25.46 2.51 13.20
CA ASN A 62 -24.11 2.97 13.49
C ASN A 62 -23.04 1.95 13.04
N ILE A 63 -23.27 0.66 13.28
CA ILE A 63 -22.36 -0.41 12.83
C ILE A 63 -22.32 -0.47 11.29
N ALA A 64 -23.47 -0.31 10.62
CA ALA A 64 -23.52 -0.26 9.17
C ALA A 64 -22.75 0.95 8.61
N ASP A 65 -22.90 2.13 9.23
CA ASP A 65 -22.15 3.33 8.85
C ASP A 65 -20.63 3.12 8.98
N ASP A 66 -20.15 2.54 10.08
CA ASP A 66 -18.73 2.19 10.23
C ASP A 66 -18.25 1.24 9.12
N TYR A 67 -19.05 0.22 8.79
CA TYR A 67 -18.74 -0.71 7.70
C TYR A 67 -18.63 0.01 6.36
N PHE A 68 -19.60 0.86 6.01
CA PHE A 68 -19.57 1.59 4.74
C PHE A 68 -18.41 2.58 4.67
N LYS A 69 -18.06 3.25 5.78
CA LYS A 69 -16.88 4.12 5.86
C LYS A 69 -15.59 3.35 5.67
N ALA A 70 -15.44 2.21 6.35
CA ALA A 70 -14.27 1.35 6.21
C ALA A 70 -14.16 0.78 4.79
N ARG A 71 -15.28 0.35 4.20
CA ARG A 71 -15.33 -0.15 2.81
C ARG A 71 -14.92 0.92 1.81
N LYS A 72 -15.47 2.13 1.93
CA LYS A 72 -15.09 3.26 1.08
C LYS A 72 -13.60 3.58 1.20
N GLN A 73 -13.05 3.57 2.42
CA GLN A 73 -11.63 3.82 2.63
C GLN A 73 -10.76 2.73 1.99
N ALA A 74 -11.19 1.46 2.06
CA ALA A 74 -10.51 0.35 1.40
C ALA A 74 -10.56 0.48 -0.14
N GLU A 75 -11.73 0.83 -0.70
CA GLU A 75 -11.91 1.09 -2.14
C GLU A 75 -10.97 2.20 -2.63
N VAL A 76 -10.86 3.31 -1.87
CA VAL A 76 -9.93 4.41 -2.19
C VAL A 76 -8.47 3.94 -2.15
N PHE A 77 -8.08 3.18 -1.13
CA PHE A 77 -6.72 2.67 -1.05
C PHE A 77 -6.39 1.68 -2.16
N GLU A 78 -7.37 0.89 -2.62
CA GLU A 78 -7.20 -0.02 -3.74
C GLU A 78 -7.00 0.75 -5.05
N GLU A 79 -7.78 1.81 -5.30
CA GLU A 79 -7.61 2.69 -6.46
C GLU A 79 -6.25 3.41 -6.45
N ASP A 80 -5.84 3.95 -5.29
CA ASP A 80 -4.53 4.56 -5.11
C ASP A 80 -3.39 3.56 -5.35
N SER A 81 -3.54 2.32 -4.87
CA SER A 81 -2.54 1.27 -5.08
C SER A 81 -2.42 0.94 -6.57
N GLN A 82 -3.53 0.79 -7.27
CA GLN A 82 -3.53 0.52 -8.71
C GLN A 82 -2.91 1.68 -9.51
N THR A 83 -3.15 2.91 -9.10
CA THR A 83 -2.55 4.10 -9.73
C THR A 83 -1.04 4.12 -9.53
N LYS A 84 -0.57 3.88 -8.30
CA LYS A 84 0.87 3.79 -7.99
C LYS A 84 1.55 2.65 -8.73
N ASP A 85 0.89 1.51 -8.88
CA ASP A 85 1.45 0.38 -9.63
C ASP A 85 1.66 0.72 -11.11
N ARG A 86 0.74 1.50 -11.71
CA ARG A 86 0.90 2.02 -13.08
C ARG A 86 2.05 3.01 -13.18
N GLU A 87 2.10 4.00 -12.28
CA GLU A 87 3.20 4.98 -12.24
C GLU A 87 4.57 4.31 -12.05
N LEU A 88 4.64 3.29 -11.18
CA LEU A 88 5.86 2.51 -10.99
C LEU A 88 6.25 1.71 -12.25
N TYR A 89 5.28 1.18 -12.97
CA TYR A 89 5.53 0.49 -14.22
C TYR A 89 6.12 1.44 -15.27
N ASP A 90 5.53 2.62 -15.43
CA ASP A 90 6.01 3.64 -16.37
C ASP A 90 7.42 4.11 -16.00
N LEU A 91 7.67 4.41 -14.72
CA LEU A 91 9.00 4.77 -14.22
C LEU A 91 10.05 3.67 -14.44
N LYS A 92 9.67 2.39 -14.30
CA LYS A 92 10.59 1.28 -14.61
C LYS A 92 10.95 1.23 -16.09
N ASN A 93 9.99 1.47 -16.98
CA ASN A 93 10.26 1.53 -18.42
C ASN A 93 11.18 2.70 -18.77
N ASP A 94 10.93 3.88 -18.20
CA ASP A 94 11.79 5.04 -18.37
C ASP A 94 13.21 4.78 -17.87
N LEU A 95 13.34 4.10 -16.72
CA LEU A 95 14.64 3.71 -16.17
C LEU A 95 15.39 2.73 -17.09
N ILE A 96 14.69 1.75 -17.66
CA ILE A 96 15.29 0.82 -18.64
C ILE A 96 15.74 1.58 -19.88
N ALA A 97 14.92 2.49 -20.41
CA ALA A 97 15.27 3.30 -21.57
C ALA A 97 16.51 4.17 -21.29
N ALA A 98 16.58 4.80 -20.12
CA ALA A 98 17.74 5.58 -19.68
C ALA A 98 19.00 4.71 -19.54
N GLN A 99 18.88 3.48 -19.01
CA GLN A 99 19.99 2.53 -18.91
C GLN A 99 20.54 2.15 -20.29
N ILE A 100 19.66 1.84 -21.25
CA ILE A 100 20.07 1.53 -22.63
C ILE A 100 20.77 2.73 -23.27
N GLN A 101 20.24 3.94 -23.09
CA GLN A 101 20.90 5.15 -23.60
C GLN A 101 22.27 5.38 -22.97
N LEU A 102 22.39 5.15 -21.65
CA LEU A 102 23.65 5.27 -20.91
C LEU A 102 24.69 4.27 -21.41
N GLU A 103 24.28 3.02 -21.68
CA GLU A 103 25.17 2.00 -22.26
C GLU A 103 25.68 2.41 -23.64
N ARG A 104 24.79 2.88 -24.52
CA ARG A 104 25.19 3.41 -25.84
C ARG A 104 26.16 4.57 -25.74
N MET A 105 25.87 5.54 -24.87
CA MET A 105 26.77 6.67 -24.64
C MET A 105 28.14 6.24 -24.11
N LYS A 106 28.20 5.20 -23.26
CA LYS A 106 29.47 4.62 -22.80
C LYS A 106 30.24 3.97 -23.93
N GLU A 107 29.58 3.22 -24.81
CA GLU A 107 30.22 2.64 -26.00
C GLU A 107 30.75 3.68 -26.97
N ASP A 108 29.99 4.76 -27.21
CA ASP A 108 30.44 5.84 -28.07
C ASP A 108 31.60 6.61 -27.43
N TYR A 109 31.56 6.81 -26.12
CA TYR A 109 32.65 7.42 -25.36
C TYR A 109 33.95 6.60 -25.45
N THR A 110 33.87 5.27 -25.32
CA THR A 110 35.07 4.41 -25.42
C THR A 110 35.66 4.42 -26.82
N LYS A 111 34.83 4.41 -27.87
CA LYS A 111 35.29 4.54 -29.26
C LYS A 111 35.99 5.88 -29.50
N LEU A 112 35.37 6.98 -29.07
CA LEU A 112 35.93 8.32 -29.26
C LEU A 112 37.24 8.51 -28.45
N ALA A 113 37.32 7.90 -27.26
CA ALA A 113 38.54 7.90 -26.46
C ALA A 113 39.69 7.17 -27.18
N ALA A 114 39.41 6.02 -27.81
CA ALA A 114 40.40 5.27 -28.59
C ALA A 114 40.86 6.06 -29.83
N GLU A 115 39.93 6.63 -30.59
CA GLU A 115 40.24 7.46 -31.78
C GLU A 115 41.10 8.67 -31.41
N LYS A 116 40.78 9.34 -30.30
CA LYS A 116 41.59 10.45 -29.77
C LYS A 116 43.02 10.01 -29.46
N GLU A 117 43.20 8.82 -28.89
CA GLU A 117 44.52 8.29 -28.54
C GLU A 117 45.35 7.96 -29.79
N GLU A 118 44.74 7.37 -30.82
CA GLU A 118 45.39 7.13 -32.11
C GLU A 118 45.83 8.44 -32.78
N LEU A 119 44.94 9.44 -32.85
CA LEU A 119 45.25 10.75 -33.42
C LEU A 119 46.37 11.48 -32.66
N LEU A 120 46.40 11.36 -31.32
CA LEU A 120 47.49 11.90 -30.51
C LEU A 120 48.82 11.22 -30.85
N GLN A 121 48.85 9.90 -30.98
CA GLN A 121 50.05 9.17 -31.38
C GLN A 121 50.52 9.56 -32.78
N GLU A 122 49.61 9.71 -33.74
CA GLU A 122 49.93 10.15 -35.10
C GLU A 122 50.49 11.57 -35.13
N SER A 123 49.88 12.49 -34.38
CA SER A 123 50.35 13.88 -34.23
C SER A 123 51.77 13.95 -33.66
N VAL A 124 52.07 13.14 -32.65
CA VAL A 124 53.43 13.03 -32.07
C VAL A 124 54.44 12.53 -33.11
N LYS A 125 54.10 11.46 -33.85
CA LYS A 125 54.97 10.92 -34.92
C LYS A 125 55.21 11.93 -36.04
N LEU A 126 54.18 12.68 -36.44
CA LEU A 126 54.30 13.73 -37.46
C LEU A 126 55.20 14.87 -37.00
N ARG A 127 55.08 15.31 -35.75
CA ARG A 127 55.96 16.33 -35.16
C ARG A 127 57.43 15.88 -35.14
N GLN A 128 57.71 14.65 -34.69
CA GLN A 128 59.06 14.09 -34.69
C GLN A 128 59.68 14.08 -36.11
N LYS A 129 58.91 13.66 -37.12
CA LYS A 129 59.38 13.67 -38.52
C LYS A 129 59.66 15.07 -39.09
N LEU A 130 58.99 16.09 -38.57
CA LEU A 130 59.23 17.48 -38.97
C LEU A 130 60.48 18.03 -38.29
N ASP A 131 60.68 17.73 -37.00
CA ASP A 131 61.88 18.11 -36.26
C ASP A 131 63.14 17.42 -36.81
N ASP A 132 63.06 16.16 -37.24
CA ASP A 132 64.17 15.42 -37.86
C ASP A 132 64.55 15.94 -39.28
N ARG A 133 63.72 16.78 -39.88
CA ARG A 133 63.94 17.38 -41.22
C ARG A 133 64.42 18.83 -41.18
N ALA A 134 64.48 19.45 -39.99
CA ALA A 134 64.99 20.80 -39.77
C ALA A 134 66.47 20.78 -39.38
#